data_AF-A0A963Z639-F1
#
_entry.id   AF-A0A963Z639-F1
#
_cell.length_a   1.000
_cell.length_b   1.000
_cell.length_c   1.000
_cell.angle_alpha   90.00
_cell.angle_beta   90.00
_cell.angle_gamma   90.00
#
_symmetry.space_group_name_H-M   'P 1'
#
loop_
_entity.id
_entity.type
_entity.pdbx_description
1 polymer ?
#
loop_
_entity_poly.entity_id
_entity_poly.type
_entity_poly.pdbx_seq_one_letter_code
_entity_poly.pdbx_strand_id
1 'polypeptide(L)'
;MSAAVQPPVSPVKSGAAGAATFAGSDSRKYNYFDPKGRRATHYEDMTVDVQPDPKRYLLQDWIISFADGTPTYSENWTEAKSSDWHAYRSIDQEWERTHYQRQSTICGMIQNVVENGRRAGAPKRFDPAWVKILQDHIGAYKHAEFGLGTATMQAQRYGYTQMINNAILTNSSYKIRFAQDLTLYLSEIGMDIENFNGDAGKQHWVDDPIWQDTRRAVETIGGATDFLEQYFAVNLVFEPLVGELFRSGFIMQAAASQNDFITPAVVSAAEGDYERNLANAVELFRMLMLDEGHGDHNRRLFGTWLHRHGTLAMAAAQGLQPIWSQPRVKVAQFPEALELAKNRLRAIGAETNIDVRSIVDA
;
A
#
# COMPACT_ATOMS: atom_id res chain seq x y z
N MET A 1 -9.28 -31.02 64.43
CA MET A 1 -8.81 -29.66 64.13
C MET A 1 -9.33 -29.29 62.76
N SER A 2 -10.30 -28.37 62.71
CA SER A 2 -10.97 -27.96 61.47
C SER A 2 -10.04 -27.05 60.68
N ALA A 3 -9.73 -27.41 59.43
CA ALA A 3 -8.93 -26.57 58.55
C ALA A 3 -9.75 -25.31 58.20
N ALA A 4 -9.33 -24.16 58.73
CA ALA A 4 -9.93 -22.89 58.40
C ALA A 4 -9.75 -22.62 56.90
N VAL A 5 -10.87 -22.59 56.16
CA VAL A 5 -10.90 -22.09 54.79
C VAL A 5 -10.56 -20.60 54.85
N GLN A 6 -9.37 -20.23 54.35
CA GLN A 6 -9.01 -18.83 54.23
C GLN A 6 -10.02 -18.11 53.31
N PRO A 7 -10.50 -16.92 53.69
CA PRO A 7 -11.35 -16.13 52.80
C PRO A 7 -10.58 -15.80 51.51
N PRO A 8 -11.25 -15.72 50.35
CA PRO A 8 -10.59 -15.37 49.10
C PRO A 8 -9.94 -14.01 49.26
N VAL A 9 -8.60 -13.99 49.18
CA VAL A 9 -7.81 -12.77 49.23
C VAL A 9 -8.28 -11.89 48.09
N SER A 10 -8.81 -10.70 48.41
CA SER A 10 -9.19 -9.75 47.37
C SER A 10 -7.97 -9.50 46.48
N PRO A 11 -8.09 -9.61 45.14
CA PRO A 11 -6.94 -9.49 44.26
C PRO A 11 -6.25 -8.16 44.52
N VAL A 12 -4.93 -8.21 44.68
CA VAL A 12 -4.13 -7.01 44.87
C VAL A 12 -4.34 -6.13 43.64
N LYS A 13 -4.82 -4.89 43.83
CA LYS A 13 -4.96 -3.90 42.75
C LYS A 13 -3.57 -3.47 42.27
N SER A 14 -2.95 -4.31 41.46
CA SER A 14 -1.62 -4.11 40.89
C SER A 14 -1.61 -4.60 39.45
N GLY A 15 -0.91 -3.89 38.57
CA GLY A 15 -0.67 -4.31 37.18
C GLY A 15 0.50 -5.30 37.05
N ALA A 16 1.10 -5.73 38.16
CA ALA A 16 2.20 -6.70 38.13
C ALA A 16 1.73 -8.08 37.65
N ALA A 17 2.54 -8.73 36.82
CA ALA A 17 2.29 -10.10 36.40
C ALA A 17 2.14 -11.04 37.62
N GLY A 18 1.03 -11.79 37.67
CA GLY A 18 0.71 -12.69 38.79
C GLY A 18 -0.01 -12.04 39.98
N ALA A 19 -0.37 -10.75 39.92
CA ALA A 19 -1.09 -10.07 41.01
C ALA A 19 -2.54 -10.54 41.22
N ALA A 20 -3.14 -11.19 40.23
CA ALA A 20 -4.48 -11.77 40.29
C ALA A 20 -4.53 -13.12 39.56
N THR A 21 -5.27 -14.07 40.12
CA THR A 21 -5.65 -15.33 39.44
C THR A 21 -7.08 -15.17 38.93
N PHE A 22 -7.29 -15.42 37.65
CA PHE A 22 -8.58 -15.30 36.97
C PHE A 22 -8.70 -16.40 35.91
N ALA A 23 -9.89 -16.59 35.34
CA ALA A 23 -10.10 -17.62 34.32
C ALA A 23 -9.13 -17.41 33.14
N GLY A 24 -8.28 -18.41 32.88
CA GLY A 24 -7.24 -18.34 31.85
C GLY A 24 -5.94 -17.68 32.26
N SER A 25 -5.71 -17.34 33.54
CA SER A 25 -4.43 -16.79 34.02
C SER A 25 -3.25 -17.77 33.91
N ASP A 26 -3.51 -19.05 33.69
CA ASP A 26 -2.53 -20.11 33.39
C ASP A 26 -2.38 -20.40 31.88
N SER A 27 -3.17 -19.70 31.03
CA SER A 27 -3.12 -19.86 29.59
C SER A 27 -1.75 -19.45 29.04
N ARG A 28 -1.20 -20.30 28.16
CA ARG A 28 0.01 -19.98 27.38
C ARG A 28 -0.32 -19.35 26.02
N LYS A 29 -1.58 -18.99 25.81
CA LYS A 29 -2.09 -18.34 24.60
C LYS A 29 -2.89 -17.12 24.99
N TYR A 30 -2.87 -16.10 24.15
CA TYR A 30 -3.75 -14.96 24.30
C TYR A 30 -5.21 -15.41 24.18
N ASN A 31 -6.03 -14.93 25.11
CA ASN A 31 -7.45 -15.27 25.25
C ASN A 31 -8.33 -14.02 25.38
N TYR A 32 -7.79 -12.84 25.05
CA TYR A 32 -8.48 -11.55 25.16
C TYR A 32 -9.10 -11.08 23.84
N PHE A 33 -8.97 -11.85 22.76
CA PHE A 33 -9.60 -11.61 21.46
C PHE A 33 -10.06 -12.93 20.81
N ASP A 34 -11.03 -12.81 19.89
CA ASP A 34 -11.48 -13.92 19.07
C ASP A 34 -10.64 -14.03 17.79
N PRO A 35 -10.00 -15.18 17.53
CA PRO A 35 -9.29 -15.40 16.28
C PRO A 35 -10.23 -15.41 15.07
N LYS A 36 -9.78 -14.88 13.93
CA LYS A 36 -10.51 -14.98 12.66
C LYS A 36 -10.62 -16.44 12.18
N GLY A 37 -9.58 -17.23 12.44
CA GLY A 37 -9.54 -18.66 12.11
C GLY A 37 -9.96 -19.57 13.27
N ARG A 38 -9.79 -20.89 13.09
CA ARG A 38 -10.00 -21.86 14.19
C ARG A 38 -9.01 -21.69 15.35
N ARG A 39 -7.89 -21.02 15.11
CA ARG A 39 -6.80 -20.74 16.06
C ARG A 39 -6.21 -19.38 15.73
N ALA A 40 -5.76 -18.66 16.75
CA ALA A 40 -4.97 -17.43 16.57
C ALA A 40 -3.73 -17.71 15.73
N THR A 41 -3.46 -16.83 14.78
CA THR A 41 -2.17 -16.80 14.08
C THR A 41 -1.18 -15.93 14.85
N HIS A 42 0.12 -16.11 14.58
CA HIS A 42 1.13 -15.25 15.19
C HIS A 42 0.98 -13.77 14.80
N TYR A 43 0.41 -13.49 13.62
CA TYR A 43 0.05 -12.12 13.25
C TYR A 43 -1.01 -11.56 14.19
N GLU A 44 -2.06 -12.32 14.49
CA GLU A 44 -3.11 -11.87 15.40
C GLU A 44 -2.55 -11.64 16.79
N ASP A 45 -1.73 -12.56 17.30
CA ASP A 45 -1.03 -12.44 18.58
C ASP A 45 -0.17 -11.17 18.68
N MET A 46 0.34 -10.67 17.56
CA MET A 46 1.26 -9.51 17.50
C MET A 46 0.55 -8.19 17.16
N THR A 47 -0.71 -8.21 16.74
CA THR A 47 -1.38 -7.02 16.19
C THR A 47 -2.73 -6.73 16.82
N VAL A 48 -3.50 -7.77 17.17
CA VAL A 48 -4.85 -7.60 17.71
C VAL A 48 -4.76 -7.06 19.13
N ASP A 49 -5.44 -5.94 19.37
CA ASP A 49 -5.58 -5.32 20.70
C ASP A 49 -4.27 -4.93 21.40
N VAL A 50 -3.17 -4.83 20.64
CA VAL A 50 -1.93 -4.19 21.11
C VAL A 50 -2.18 -2.72 21.43
N GLN A 51 -3.04 -2.06 20.65
CA GLN A 51 -3.57 -0.74 21.00
C GLN A 51 -4.70 -0.91 22.02
N PRO A 52 -4.60 -0.29 23.21
CA PRO A 52 -5.59 -0.43 24.26
C PRO A 52 -6.80 0.44 23.97
N ASP A 53 -7.69 -0.01 23.08
CA ASP A 53 -8.95 0.69 22.77
C ASP A 53 -9.81 0.85 24.04
N PRO A 54 -10.18 2.09 24.42
CA PRO A 54 -11.02 2.34 25.58
C PRO A 54 -12.38 1.65 25.53
N LYS A 55 -12.93 1.40 24.33
CA LYS A 55 -14.21 0.69 24.18
C LYS A 55 -14.15 -0.78 24.56
N ARG A 56 -12.95 -1.36 24.69
CA ARG A 56 -12.75 -2.79 24.97
C ARG A 56 -12.11 -3.05 26.33
N TYR A 57 -11.04 -2.34 26.69
CA TYR A 57 -10.18 -2.75 27.81
C TYR A 57 -9.97 -1.71 28.91
N LEU A 58 -10.21 -0.42 28.64
CA LEU A 58 -9.92 0.63 29.60
C LEU A 58 -11.17 1.04 30.39
N LEU A 59 -10.97 1.31 31.68
CA LEU A 59 -12.04 1.82 32.57
C LEU A 59 -12.35 3.31 32.34
N GLN A 60 -11.44 4.02 31.68
CA GLN A 60 -11.53 5.44 31.34
C GLN A 60 -11.14 5.62 29.87
N ASP A 61 -11.50 6.76 29.30
CA ASP A 61 -11.14 7.12 27.92
C ASP A 61 -9.61 7.30 27.75
N TRP A 62 -9.16 7.63 26.54
CA TRP A 62 -7.76 7.89 26.22
C TRP A 62 -7.09 8.82 27.24
N ILE A 63 -5.96 8.38 27.80
CA ILE A 63 -5.22 9.10 28.84
C ILE A 63 -4.62 10.42 28.31
N ILE A 64 -4.34 10.48 27.01
CA ILE A 64 -3.78 11.64 26.33
C ILE A 64 -4.72 12.01 25.18
N SER A 65 -4.98 13.31 25.04
CA SER A 65 -5.76 13.91 23.96
C SER A 65 -5.01 15.14 23.42
N PHE A 66 -5.34 15.54 22.19
CA PHE A 66 -4.88 16.80 21.64
C PHE A 66 -5.48 17.99 22.41
N ALA A 67 -4.91 19.19 22.20
CA ALA A 67 -5.32 20.39 22.91
C ALA A 67 -6.79 20.80 22.66
N ASP A 68 -7.38 20.33 21.56
CA ASP A 68 -8.78 20.54 21.19
C ASP A 68 -9.73 19.46 21.75
N GLY A 69 -9.21 18.50 22.52
CA GLY A 69 -9.97 17.38 23.07
C GLY A 69 -10.10 16.17 22.15
N THR A 70 -9.50 16.20 20.95
CA THR A 70 -9.47 15.03 20.07
C THR A 70 -8.69 13.89 20.72
N PRO A 71 -9.22 12.66 20.77
CA PRO A 71 -8.53 11.52 21.37
C PRO A 71 -7.28 11.10 20.58
N THR A 72 -6.43 10.26 21.19
CA THR A 72 -5.21 9.73 20.53
C THR A 72 -5.51 8.88 19.29
N TYR A 73 -6.68 8.24 19.25
CA TYR A 73 -7.25 7.54 18.09
C TYR A 73 -8.76 7.78 18.04
N SER A 74 -9.30 8.01 16.83
CA SER A 74 -10.71 8.32 16.62
C SER A 74 -11.26 7.59 15.39
N GLU A 75 -12.45 7.01 15.52
CA GLU A 75 -13.20 6.45 14.39
C GLU A 75 -13.67 7.55 13.42
N ASN A 76 -13.75 8.80 13.91
CA ASN A 76 -14.20 9.96 13.12
C ASN A 76 -13.08 10.57 12.25
N TRP A 77 -11.89 9.96 12.22
CA TRP A 77 -10.83 10.38 11.30
C TRP A 77 -11.02 9.85 9.87
N THR A 78 -12.05 9.05 9.68
CA THR A 78 -12.57 8.68 8.36
C THR A 78 -14.09 8.86 8.36
N GLU A 79 -14.65 9.17 7.20
CA GLU A 79 -16.09 9.19 6.96
C GLU A 79 -16.66 7.77 6.79
N ALA A 80 -15.81 6.77 6.54
CA ALA A 80 -16.22 5.38 6.51
C ALA A 80 -16.64 4.92 7.90
N LYS A 81 -17.60 4.00 7.97
CA LYS A 81 -18.15 3.52 9.24
C LYS A 81 -18.05 2.00 9.32
N SER A 82 -17.78 1.50 10.52
CA SER A 82 -17.77 0.07 10.82
C SER A 82 -18.52 -0.18 12.12
N SER A 83 -19.29 -1.25 12.16
CA SER A 83 -19.88 -1.78 13.39
C SER A 83 -18.81 -2.39 14.29
N ASP A 84 -17.71 -2.88 13.70
CA ASP A 84 -16.54 -3.39 14.41
C ASP A 84 -15.25 -3.17 13.59
N TRP A 85 -14.45 -2.18 13.97
CA TRP A 85 -13.14 -1.95 13.34
C TRP A 85 -12.11 -3.02 13.71
N HIS A 86 -12.33 -3.77 14.79
CA HIS A 86 -11.45 -4.84 15.23
C HIS A 86 -11.69 -6.16 14.50
N ALA A 87 -12.70 -6.24 13.62
CA ALA A 87 -12.93 -7.41 12.78
C ALA A 87 -11.87 -7.57 11.66
N TYR A 88 -11.23 -6.47 11.24
CA TYR A 88 -10.26 -6.50 10.14
C TYR A 88 -9.00 -7.32 10.51
N ARG A 89 -8.54 -8.13 9.54
CA ARG A 89 -7.25 -8.83 9.58
C ARG A 89 -6.62 -8.74 8.19
N SER A 90 -5.34 -8.39 8.12
CA SER A 90 -4.62 -8.41 6.84
C SER A 90 -4.54 -9.84 6.29
N ILE A 91 -4.68 -9.97 4.96
CA ILE A 91 -4.65 -11.26 4.27
C ILE A 91 -3.23 -11.83 4.28
N ASP A 92 -2.23 -10.96 4.15
CA ASP A 92 -0.82 -11.34 4.15
C ASP A 92 -0.27 -11.74 5.52
N GLN A 93 -1.01 -11.43 6.60
CA GLN A 93 -0.61 -11.64 7.99
C GLN A 93 0.80 -11.10 8.30
N GLU A 94 1.16 -9.99 7.67
CA GLU A 94 2.50 -9.44 7.76
C GLU A 94 2.66 -8.59 9.03
N TRP A 95 3.63 -8.97 9.86
CA TRP A 95 4.08 -8.22 11.04
C TRP A 95 5.58 -7.96 10.95
N GLU A 96 6.11 -7.16 11.88
CA GLU A 96 7.47 -6.59 11.89
C GLU A 96 8.56 -7.57 11.38
N ARG A 97 8.69 -8.75 11.98
CA ARG A 97 9.69 -9.73 11.55
C ARG A 97 9.50 -10.23 10.12
N THR A 98 8.28 -10.64 9.77
CA THR A 98 7.99 -11.18 8.43
C THR A 98 8.18 -10.13 7.34
N HIS A 99 7.86 -8.86 7.67
CA HIS A 99 8.11 -7.72 6.80
C HIS A 99 9.60 -7.59 6.48
N TYR A 100 10.46 -7.47 7.49
CA TYR A 100 11.90 -7.31 7.26
C TYR A 100 12.53 -8.50 6.55
N GLN A 101 12.10 -9.73 6.86
CA GLN A 101 12.59 -10.93 6.16
C GLN A 101 12.29 -10.89 4.66
N ARG A 102 11.05 -10.52 4.29
CA ARG A 102 10.62 -10.42 2.90
C ARG A 102 11.32 -9.27 2.18
N GLN A 103 11.34 -8.08 2.77
CA GLN A 103 11.94 -6.89 2.16
C GLN A 103 13.46 -7.05 1.97
N SER A 104 14.17 -7.62 2.95
CA SER A 104 15.60 -7.94 2.83
C SER A 104 15.89 -8.90 1.66
N THR A 105 15.04 -9.92 1.48
CA THR A 105 15.16 -10.85 0.36
C THR A 105 14.99 -10.15 -0.99
N ILE A 106 14.00 -9.25 -1.10
CA ILE A 106 13.75 -8.47 -2.33
C ILE A 106 14.94 -7.55 -2.64
N CYS A 107 15.42 -6.79 -1.65
CA CYS A 107 16.57 -5.90 -1.84
C CYS A 107 17.81 -6.67 -2.31
N GLY A 108 18.10 -7.83 -1.69
CA GLY A 108 19.20 -8.68 -2.11
C GLY A 108 19.04 -9.23 -3.53
N MET A 109 17.83 -9.60 -3.94
CA MET A 109 17.55 -10.01 -5.33
C MET A 109 17.81 -8.89 -6.32
N ILE A 110 17.30 -7.68 -6.04
CA ILE A 110 17.47 -6.50 -6.91
C ILE A 110 18.97 -6.18 -7.06
N GLN A 111 19.70 -6.07 -5.95
CA GLN A 111 21.14 -5.81 -5.96
C GLN A 111 21.90 -6.81 -6.84
N ASN A 112 21.63 -8.11 -6.66
CA ASN A 112 22.29 -9.15 -7.45
C ASN A 112 22.00 -9.04 -8.95
N VAL A 113 20.76 -8.74 -9.34
CA VAL A 113 20.39 -8.61 -10.76
C VAL A 113 21.06 -7.39 -11.39
N VAL A 114 21.08 -6.25 -10.69
CA VAL A 114 21.72 -5.03 -11.20
C VAL A 114 23.23 -5.22 -11.30
N GLU A 115 23.89 -5.73 -10.26
CA GLU A 115 25.34 -5.99 -10.28
C GLU A 115 25.75 -6.94 -11.43
N ASN A 116 25.03 -8.05 -11.59
CA ASN A 116 25.33 -9.01 -12.64
C ASN A 116 25.09 -8.43 -14.04
N GLY A 117 24.01 -7.66 -14.22
CA GLY A 117 23.72 -6.99 -15.48
C GLY A 117 24.78 -5.97 -15.86
N ARG A 118 25.26 -5.18 -14.89
CA ARG A 118 26.37 -4.24 -15.07
C ARG A 118 27.69 -4.94 -15.39
N ARG A 119 28.06 -6.01 -14.66
CA ARG A 119 29.26 -6.83 -14.95
C ARG A 119 29.21 -7.43 -16.36
N ALA A 120 28.04 -7.81 -16.84
CA ALA A 120 27.82 -8.29 -18.20
C ALA A 120 27.86 -7.17 -19.26
N GLY A 121 28.04 -5.91 -18.88
CA GLY A 121 28.06 -4.75 -19.77
C GLY A 121 26.69 -4.44 -20.41
N ALA A 122 25.58 -4.85 -19.78
CA ALA A 122 24.25 -4.67 -20.34
C ALA A 122 23.85 -3.20 -20.57
N PRO A 123 24.10 -2.26 -19.64
CA PRO A 123 23.71 -0.85 -19.84
C PRO A 123 24.28 -0.23 -21.12
N LYS A 124 25.50 -0.62 -21.53
CA LYS A 124 26.15 -0.16 -22.76
C LYS A 124 25.49 -0.66 -24.05
N ARG A 125 24.62 -1.66 -23.95
CA ARG A 125 23.91 -2.28 -25.09
C ARG A 125 22.44 -1.89 -25.18
N PHE A 126 21.93 -1.14 -24.21
CA PHE A 126 20.56 -0.65 -24.24
C PHE A 126 20.34 0.22 -25.48
N ASP A 127 19.15 0.16 -26.07
CA ASP A 127 18.81 1.08 -27.14
C ASP A 127 18.85 2.53 -26.62
N PRO A 128 19.46 3.50 -27.33
CA PRO A 128 19.55 4.87 -26.86
C PRO A 128 18.19 5.55 -26.60
N ALA A 129 17.13 5.19 -27.34
CA ALA A 129 15.79 5.69 -27.06
C ALA A 129 15.23 5.08 -25.77
N TRP A 130 15.56 3.82 -25.48
CA TRP A 130 15.21 3.19 -24.22
C TRP A 130 15.93 3.81 -23.03
N VAL A 131 17.21 4.15 -23.17
CA VAL A 131 17.96 4.90 -22.13
C VAL A 131 17.24 6.20 -21.77
N LYS A 132 16.72 6.93 -22.76
CA LYS A 132 15.90 8.13 -22.50
C LYS A 132 14.62 7.82 -21.73
N ILE A 133 13.93 6.73 -22.06
CA ILE A 133 12.75 6.31 -21.31
C ILE A 133 13.08 5.96 -19.85
N LEU A 134 14.18 5.25 -19.60
CA LEU A 134 14.63 4.98 -18.23
C LEU A 134 14.97 6.27 -17.48
N GLN A 135 15.75 7.15 -18.12
CA GLN A 135 16.20 8.42 -17.55
C GLN A 135 15.04 9.36 -17.22
N ASP A 136 14.12 9.53 -18.16
CA ASP A 136 13.09 10.57 -18.15
C ASP A 136 11.81 10.06 -17.50
N HIS A 137 11.37 8.84 -17.85
CA HIS A 137 10.06 8.30 -17.44
C HIS A 137 10.14 7.39 -16.21
N ILE A 138 11.09 6.46 -16.09
CA ILE A 138 11.30 5.77 -14.80
C ILE A 138 11.83 6.75 -13.75
N GLY A 139 12.70 7.66 -14.18
CA GLY A 139 13.19 8.76 -13.36
C GLY A 139 12.07 9.67 -12.82
N ALA A 140 11.03 9.95 -13.59
CA ALA A 140 9.85 10.68 -13.11
C ALA A 140 8.94 9.79 -12.23
N TYR A 141 8.73 8.55 -12.63
CA TYR A 141 7.83 7.62 -11.95
C TYR A 141 8.21 7.36 -10.48
N LYS A 142 9.51 7.35 -10.14
CA LYS A 142 9.95 7.21 -8.73
C LYS A 142 9.36 8.29 -7.81
N HIS A 143 9.02 9.47 -8.34
CA HIS A 143 8.38 10.54 -7.57
C HIS A 143 6.89 10.27 -7.31
N ALA A 144 6.21 9.57 -8.21
CA ALA A 144 4.86 9.07 -7.95
C ALA A 144 4.87 8.05 -6.82
N GLU A 145 5.78 7.06 -6.87
CA GLU A 145 5.96 6.05 -5.81
C GLU A 145 6.29 6.70 -4.46
N PHE A 146 7.21 7.68 -4.45
CA PHE A 146 7.52 8.44 -3.23
C PHE A 146 6.28 9.19 -2.70
N GLY A 147 5.55 9.88 -3.56
CA GLY A 147 4.34 10.63 -3.17
C GLY A 147 3.27 9.73 -2.54
N LEU A 148 2.97 8.59 -3.18
CA LEU A 148 2.02 7.60 -2.63
C LEU A 148 2.54 6.97 -1.33
N GLY A 149 3.85 6.75 -1.23
CA GLY A 149 4.51 6.30 0.00
C GLY A 149 4.37 7.30 1.15
N THR A 150 4.49 8.60 0.87
CA THR A 150 4.27 9.66 1.87
C THR A 150 2.80 9.82 2.25
N ALA A 151 1.87 9.68 1.29
CA ALA A 151 0.44 9.72 1.57
C ALA A 151 0.04 8.58 2.52
N THR A 152 0.48 7.36 2.24
CA THR A 152 0.22 6.20 3.11
C THR A 152 0.98 6.26 4.45
N MET A 153 2.16 6.88 4.49
CA MET A 153 2.88 7.15 5.75
C MET A 153 2.11 8.10 6.68
N GLN A 154 1.41 9.09 6.11
CA GLN A 154 0.50 9.94 6.88
C GLN A 154 -0.75 9.13 7.27
N ALA A 155 -1.35 8.41 6.32
CA ALA A 155 -2.58 7.65 6.51
C ALA A 155 -2.48 6.65 7.67
N GLN A 156 -1.37 5.91 7.77
CA GLN A 156 -1.23 4.87 8.78
C GLN A 156 -1.44 5.42 10.19
N ARG A 157 -0.95 6.65 10.49
CA ARG A 157 -1.08 7.24 11.83
C ARG A 157 -2.55 7.32 12.28
N TYR A 158 -3.47 7.52 11.35
CA TYR A 158 -4.89 7.67 11.62
C TYR A 158 -5.66 6.34 11.57
N GLY A 159 -5.01 5.24 11.20
CA GLY A 159 -5.58 3.89 11.26
C GLY A 159 -6.12 3.59 12.66
N TYR A 160 -7.45 3.45 12.77
CA TYR A 160 -8.12 3.36 14.07
C TYR A 160 -7.70 2.15 14.89
N THR A 161 -7.42 1.00 14.24
CA THR A 161 -6.88 -0.20 14.87
C THR A 161 -5.47 -0.50 14.37
N GLN A 162 -4.68 -1.21 15.19
CA GLN A 162 -3.32 -1.61 14.81
C GLN A 162 -3.28 -2.49 13.56
N MET A 163 -4.30 -3.33 13.36
CA MET A 163 -4.41 -4.16 12.15
C MET A 163 -4.48 -3.29 10.88
N ILE A 164 -5.28 -2.22 10.91
CA ILE A 164 -5.42 -1.27 9.80
C ILE A 164 -4.16 -0.41 9.67
N ASN A 165 -3.68 0.16 10.78
CA ASN A 165 -2.45 0.95 10.84
C ASN A 165 -1.26 0.19 10.21
N ASN A 166 -1.03 -1.06 10.64
CA ASN A 166 0.09 -1.87 10.18
C ASN A 166 -0.03 -2.22 8.69
N ALA A 167 -1.22 -2.54 8.18
CA ALA A 167 -1.42 -2.82 6.75
C ALA A 167 -1.14 -1.59 5.86
N ILE A 168 -1.49 -0.38 6.34
CA ILE A 168 -1.17 0.86 5.63
C ILE A 168 0.32 1.19 5.75
N LEU A 169 0.93 0.94 6.92
CA LEU A 169 2.36 1.19 7.16
C LEU A 169 3.25 0.30 6.30
N THR A 170 2.96 -0.99 6.17
CA THR A 170 3.73 -1.88 5.30
C THR A 170 3.57 -1.49 3.84
N ASN A 171 2.37 -1.09 3.41
CA ASN A 171 2.15 -0.52 2.07
C ASN A 171 3.03 0.72 1.85
N SER A 172 3.08 1.65 2.80
CA SER A 172 3.96 2.84 2.71
C SER A 172 5.43 2.45 2.58
N SER A 173 5.88 1.50 3.40
CA SER A 173 7.25 0.98 3.36
C SER A 173 7.60 0.44 1.96
N TYR A 174 6.71 -0.34 1.33
CA TYR A 174 6.93 -0.86 -0.03
C TYR A 174 7.07 0.24 -1.07
N LYS A 175 6.21 1.26 -1.00
CA LYS A 175 6.24 2.41 -1.91
C LYS A 175 7.52 3.23 -1.79
N ILE A 176 7.93 3.54 -0.56
CA ILE A 176 9.17 4.29 -0.30
C ILE A 176 10.39 3.46 -0.72
N ARG A 177 10.42 2.17 -0.38
CA ARG A 177 11.52 1.27 -0.78
C ARG A 177 11.61 1.16 -2.30
N PHE A 178 10.50 1.00 -3.00
CA PHE A 178 10.55 0.91 -4.46
C PHE A 178 11.01 2.22 -5.11
N ALA A 179 10.59 3.39 -4.60
CA ALA A 179 11.13 4.68 -5.05
C ALA A 179 12.67 4.78 -4.84
N GLN A 180 13.18 4.21 -3.74
CA GLN A 180 14.62 4.11 -3.48
C GLN A 180 15.31 3.11 -4.42
N ASP A 181 14.72 1.93 -4.65
CA ASP A 181 15.23 0.92 -5.58
C ASP A 181 15.38 1.52 -6.99
N LEU A 182 14.37 2.25 -7.48
CA LEU A 182 14.45 2.94 -8.77
C LEU A 182 15.56 4.00 -8.79
N THR A 183 15.72 4.75 -7.69
CA THR A 183 16.77 5.77 -7.57
C THR A 183 18.17 5.14 -7.63
N LEU A 184 18.39 4.07 -6.87
CA LEU A 184 19.65 3.35 -6.83
C LEU A 184 19.93 2.69 -8.18
N TYR A 185 18.93 2.00 -8.74
CA TYR A 185 19.01 1.36 -10.04
C TYR A 185 19.45 2.33 -11.15
N LEU A 186 18.76 3.47 -11.28
CA LEU A 186 19.09 4.50 -12.29
C LEU A 186 20.50 5.07 -12.07
N SER A 187 20.90 5.28 -10.81
CA SER A 187 22.26 5.75 -10.48
C SER A 187 23.32 4.73 -10.89
N GLU A 188 23.04 3.43 -10.68
CA GLU A 188 23.97 2.35 -10.98
C GLU A 188 24.16 2.14 -12.48
N ILE A 189 23.08 2.04 -13.26
CA ILE A 189 23.20 1.92 -14.72
C ILE A 189 23.77 3.20 -15.34
N GLY A 190 23.47 4.36 -14.76
CA GLY A 190 23.93 5.66 -15.24
C GLY A 190 25.45 5.80 -15.21
N MET A 191 26.14 5.11 -14.28
CA MET A 191 27.62 5.07 -14.26
C MET A 191 28.24 4.39 -15.49
N ASP A 192 27.48 3.54 -16.19
CA ASP A 192 27.95 2.79 -17.35
C ASP A 192 27.48 3.36 -18.69
N ILE A 193 26.67 4.43 -18.66
CA ILE A 193 26.03 5.06 -19.82
C ILE A 193 26.58 6.48 -20.01
N GLU A 194 27.04 6.80 -21.21
CA GLU A 194 27.58 8.13 -21.53
C GLU A 194 26.47 9.20 -21.51
N ASN A 195 26.76 10.36 -20.91
CA ASN A 195 25.85 11.51 -20.83
C ASN A 195 24.48 11.23 -20.16
N PHE A 196 24.43 10.27 -19.24
CA PHE A 196 23.22 10.01 -18.45
C PHE A 196 22.96 11.16 -17.46
N ASN A 197 21.80 11.80 -17.56
CA ASN A 197 21.38 12.88 -16.67
C ASN A 197 20.49 12.33 -15.53
N GLY A 198 21.07 12.19 -14.33
CA GLY A 198 20.33 11.73 -13.15
C GLY A 198 19.21 12.66 -12.66
N ASP A 199 19.23 13.95 -13.06
CA ASP A 199 18.24 14.94 -12.65
C ASP A 199 17.04 15.04 -13.62
N ALA A 200 17.14 14.46 -14.82
CA ALA A 200 16.10 14.59 -15.84
C ALA A 200 14.74 14.07 -15.36
N GLY A 201 14.71 12.95 -14.65
CA GLY A 201 13.47 12.41 -14.07
C GLY A 201 12.71 13.40 -13.20
N LYS A 202 13.42 14.22 -12.39
CA LYS A 202 12.79 15.26 -11.58
C LYS A 202 12.23 16.38 -12.44
N GLN A 203 12.96 16.80 -13.47
CA GLN A 203 12.50 17.82 -14.42
C GLN A 203 11.23 17.35 -15.14
N HIS A 204 11.20 16.09 -15.60
CA HIS A 204 10.00 15.53 -16.23
C HIS A 204 8.83 15.43 -15.26
N TRP A 205 9.06 15.02 -14.01
CA TRP A 205 8.00 15.01 -13.00
C TRP A 205 7.40 16.41 -12.73
N VAL A 206 8.26 17.43 -12.67
CA VAL A 206 7.82 18.78 -12.28
C VAL A 206 7.22 19.54 -13.46
N ASP A 207 7.82 19.46 -14.66
CA ASP A 207 7.55 20.38 -15.76
C ASP A 207 6.94 19.73 -17.02
N ASP A 208 7.12 18.42 -17.23
CA ASP A 208 6.64 17.77 -18.47
C ASP A 208 5.11 17.60 -18.44
N PRO A 209 4.38 18.09 -19.46
CA PRO A 209 2.94 17.88 -19.60
C PRO A 209 2.50 16.41 -19.49
N ILE A 210 3.32 15.45 -19.93
CA ILE A 210 3.02 14.01 -19.86
C ILE A 210 2.75 13.55 -18.42
N TRP A 211 3.44 14.14 -17.44
CA TRP A 211 3.37 13.72 -16.04
C TRP A 211 2.43 14.57 -15.17
N GLN A 212 1.90 15.68 -15.68
CA GLN A 212 1.14 16.62 -14.83
C GLN A 212 -0.17 16.04 -14.30
N ASP A 213 -0.87 15.23 -15.09
CA ASP A 213 -2.09 14.58 -14.62
C ASP A 213 -1.80 13.50 -13.56
N THR A 214 -0.70 12.76 -13.73
CA THR A 214 -0.20 11.80 -12.72
C THR A 214 0.20 12.52 -11.43
N ARG A 215 0.95 13.62 -11.54
CA ARG A 215 1.34 14.46 -10.41
C ARG A 215 0.13 15.01 -9.68
N ARG A 216 -0.85 15.56 -10.41
CA ARG A 216 -2.11 16.04 -9.84
C ARG A 216 -2.85 14.92 -9.09
N ALA A 217 -2.91 13.71 -9.64
CA ALA A 217 -3.54 12.57 -8.98
C ALA A 217 -2.82 12.24 -7.65
N VAL A 218 -1.48 12.12 -7.67
CA VAL A 218 -0.67 11.82 -6.47
C VAL A 218 -0.79 12.92 -5.42
N GLU A 219 -0.70 14.19 -5.81
CA GLU A 219 -0.84 15.34 -4.89
C GLU A 219 -2.27 15.45 -4.34
N THR A 220 -3.30 15.10 -5.13
CA THR A 220 -4.69 15.08 -4.65
C THR A 220 -4.91 13.97 -3.63
N ILE A 221 -4.32 12.79 -3.85
CA ILE A 221 -4.31 11.70 -2.86
C ILE A 221 -3.61 12.18 -1.58
N GLY A 222 -2.39 12.71 -1.69
CA GLY A 222 -1.65 13.21 -0.52
C GLY A 222 -2.35 14.35 0.23
N GLY A 223 -3.17 15.14 -0.47
CA GLY A 223 -3.97 16.22 0.10
C GLY A 223 -5.32 15.79 0.68
N ALA A 224 -5.74 14.53 0.54
CA ALA A 224 -6.96 14.03 1.18
C ALA A 224 -6.79 13.98 2.70
N THR A 225 -7.84 14.40 3.42
CA THR A 225 -7.84 14.45 4.89
C THR A 225 -8.29 13.15 5.54
N ASP A 226 -9.02 12.32 4.79
CA ASP A 226 -9.47 11.00 5.22
C ASP A 226 -8.42 9.94 4.87
N PHE A 227 -7.91 9.24 5.88
CA PHE A 227 -6.84 8.26 5.70
C PHE A 227 -7.28 7.02 4.91
N LEU A 228 -8.57 6.66 4.96
CA LEU A 228 -9.10 5.59 4.13
C LEU A 228 -9.40 6.06 2.71
N GLU A 229 -9.72 7.34 2.48
CA GLU A 229 -9.77 7.89 1.11
C GLU A 229 -8.38 7.76 0.46
N GLN A 230 -7.30 8.08 1.18
CA GLN A 230 -5.94 7.90 0.70
C GLN A 230 -5.64 6.44 0.37
N TYR A 231 -5.89 5.52 1.32
CA TYR A 231 -5.61 4.10 1.14
C TYR A 231 -6.44 3.47 0.00
N PHE A 232 -7.71 3.90 -0.13
CA PHE A 232 -8.61 3.54 -1.22
C PHE A 232 -8.06 4.01 -2.57
N ALA A 233 -7.74 5.31 -2.67
CA ALA A 233 -7.31 5.93 -3.91
C ALA A 233 -5.97 5.36 -4.39
N VAL A 234 -5.04 5.06 -3.46
CA VAL A 234 -3.78 4.39 -3.80
C VAL A 234 -4.05 3.01 -4.37
N ASN A 235 -4.67 2.10 -3.59
CA ASN A 235 -4.66 0.68 -3.91
C ASN A 235 -5.79 0.20 -4.80
N LEU A 236 -6.98 0.79 -4.74
CA LEU A 236 -8.10 0.35 -5.56
C LEU A 236 -8.25 1.14 -6.85
N VAL A 237 -7.53 2.26 -7.01
CA VAL A 237 -7.73 3.19 -8.14
C VAL A 237 -6.43 3.55 -8.86
N PHE A 238 -5.48 4.20 -8.19
CA PHE A 238 -4.25 4.69 -8.83
C PHE A 238 -3.36 3.52 -9.28
N GLU A 239 -3.10 2.56 -8.40
CA GLU A 239 -2.27 1.40 -8.74
C GLU A 239 -2.79 0.63 -9.96
N PRO A 240 -4.06 0.20 -10.05
CA PRO A 240 -4.51 -0.57 -11.20
C PRO A 240 -4.60 0.26 -12.49
N LEU A 241 -4.95 1.55 -12.41
CA LEU A 241 -5.13 2.39 -13.59
C LEU A 241 -3.86 3.08 -14.09
N VAL A 242 -2.88 3.33 -13.22
CA VAL A 242 -1.66 4.10 -13.54
C VAL A 242 -0.41 3.31 -13.20
N GLY A 243 -0.32 2.75 -12.00
CA GLY A 243 0.87 2.01 -11.53
C GLY A 243 1.16 0.76 -12.36
N GLU A 244 0.26 -0.23 -12.33
CA GLU A 244 0.34 -1.46 -13.12
C GLU A 244 0.37 -1.16 -14.63
N LEU A 245 -0.40 -0.16 -15.09
CA LEU A 245 -0.40 0.28 -16.48
C LEU A 245 1.01 0.69 -16.95
N PHE A 246 1.72 1.49 -16.15
CA PHE A 246 3.08 1.93 -16.46
C PHE A 246 4.11 0.80 -16.25
N ARG A 247 4.05 0.10 -15.12
CA ARG A 247 5.03 -0.93 -14.76
C ARG A 247 4.87 -2.20 -15.60
N SER A 248 3.73 -2.87 -15.48
CA SER A 248 3.42 -4.13 -16.15
C SER A 248 2.93 -3.95 -17.59
N GLY A 249 2.14 -2.90 -17.85
CA GLY A 249 1.58 -2.63 -19.18
C GLY A 249 2.57 -2.01 -20.18
N PHE A 250 3.67 -1.41 -19.70
CA PHE A 250 4.69 -0.82 -20.55
C PHE A 250 6.10 -1.32 -20.24
N ILE A 251 6.65 -0.97 -19.08
CA ILE A 251 8.09 -1.16 -18.82
C ILE A 251 8.49 -2.64 -18.93
N MET A 252 7.74 -3.52 -18.28
CA MET A 252 8.02 -4.96 -18.29
C MET A 252 7.81 -5.60 -19.67
N GLN A 253 6.92 -5.06 -20.50
CA GLN A 253 6.72 -5.55 -21.88
C GLN A 253 7.82 -5.06 -22.82
N ALA A 254 8.20 -3.79 -22.70
CA ALA A 254 9.08 -3.12 -23.66
C ALA A 254 10.56 -3.51 -23.51
N ALA A 255 11.05 -3.66 -22.26
CA ALA A 255 12.48 -3.69 -21.97
C ALA A 255 13.29 -4.75 -22.73
N ALA A 256 12.77 -5.98 -22.85
CA ALA A 256 13.51 -7.07 -23.49
C ALA A 256 13.84 -6.78 -24.95
N SER A 257 12.91 -6.13 -25.67
CA SER A 257 13.13 -5.71 -27.07
C SER A 257 14.17 -4.59 -27.23
N GLN A 258 14.59 -3.98 -26.12
CA GLN A 258 15.57 -2.90 -26.04
C GLN A 258 16.92 -3.37 -25.47
N ASN A 259 17.17 -4.69 -25.44
CA ASN A 259 18.32 -5.35 -24.80
C ASN A 259 18.41 -5.13 -23.29
N ASP A 260 17.29 -4.82 -22.64
CA ASP A 260 17.22 -4.60 -21.20
C ASP A 260 16.50 -5.74 -20.49
N PHE A 261 17.28 -6.57 -19.80
CA PHE A 261 16.79 -7.63 -18.93
C PHE A 261 16.84 -7.27 -17.44
N ILE A 262 17.37 -6.09 -17.09
CA ILE A 262 17.55 -5.66 -15.70
C ILE A 262 16.29 -4.93 -15.22
N THR A 263 15.81 -3.95 -15.98
CA THR A 263 14.67 -3.12 -15.57
C THR A 263 13.43 -3.93 -15.21
N PRO A 264 13.00 -4.96 -15.98
CA PRO A 264 11.83 -5.75 -15.63
C PRO A 264 11.95 -6.43 -14.28
N ALA A 265 13.14 -6.91 -13.91
CA ALA A 265 13.36 -7.56 -12.62
C ALA A 265 13.23 -6.56 -11.47
N VAL A 266 13.80 -5.35 -11.62
CA VAL A 266 13.68 -4.28 -10.62
C VAL A 266 12.22 -3.83 -10.46
N VAL A 267 11.53 -3.59 -11.58
CA VAL A 267 10.14 -3.11 -11.59
C VAL A 267 9.15 -4.18 -11.12
N SER A 268 9.39 -5.45 -11.44
CA SER A 268 8.50 -6.55 -11.02
C SER A 268 8.41 -6.74 -9.51
N ALA A 269 9.41 -6.29 -8.75
CA ALA A 269 9.36 -6.34 -7.28
C ALA A 269 8.13 -5.59 -6.74
N ALA A 270 7.79 -4.45 -7.35
CA ALA A 270 6.65 -3.64 -6.96
C ALA A 270 5.29 -4.29 -7.24
N GLU A 271 5.19 -5.13 -8.27
CA GLU A 271 3.96 -5.88 -8.57
C GLU A 271 3.65 -6.87 -7.45
N GLY A 272 4.68 -7.60 -6.98
CA GLY A 272 4.53 -8.53 -5.85
C GLY A 272 4.18 -7.85 -4.52
N ASP A 273 4.61 -6.60 -4.31
CA ASP A 273 4.17 -5.79 -3.17
C ASP A 273 2.73 -5.31 -3.35
N TYR A 274 2.39 -4.85 -4.54
CA TYR A 274 1.07 -4.33 -4.83
C TYR A 274 -0.01 -5.42 -4.69
N GLU A 275 0.22 -6.65 -5.15
CA GLU A 275 -0.75 -7.75 -4.94
C GLU A 275 -1.11 -7.95 -3.47
N ARG A 276 -0.14 -7.80 -2.56
CA ARG A 276 -0.40 -7.89 -1.11
C ARG A 276 -1.17 -6.69 -0.59
N ASN A 277 -0.77 -5.48 -1.00
CA ASN A 277 -1.47 -4.27 -0.62
C ASN A 277 -2.91 -4.28 -1.11
N LEU A 278 -3.14 -4.74 -2.34
CA LEU A 278 -4.47 -4.89 -2.93
C LEU A 278 -5.30 -5.90 -2.16
N ALA A 279 -4.76 -7.08 -1.85
CA ALA A 279 -5.50 -8.09 -1.08
C ALA A 279 -5.93 -7.57 0.29
N ASN A 280 -5.06 -6.82 0.99
CA ASN A 280 -5.37 -6.17 2.26
C ASN A 280 -6.44 -5.07 2.11
N ALA A 281 -6.30 -4.22 1.08
CA ALA A 281 -7.27 -3.17 0.80
C ALA A 281 -8.65 -3.75 0.44
N VAL A 282 -8.70 -4.75 -0.46
CA VAL A 282 -9.93 -5.44 -0.84
C VAL A 282 -10.62 -6.04 0.38
N GLU A 283 -9.89 -6.71 1.27
CA GLU A 283 -10.47 -7.26 2.50
C GLU A 283 -11.09 -6.17 3.38
N LEU A 284 -10.38 -5.07 3.59
CA LEU A 284 -10.87 -3.94 4.40
C LEU A 284 -12.12 -3.31 3.79
N PHE A 285 -12.05 -2.92 2.52
CA PHE A 285 -13.17 -2.23 1.86
C PHE A 285 -14.37 -3.15 1.65
N ARG A 286 -14.14 -4.45 1.40
CA ARG A 286 -15.22 -5.45 1.35
C ARG A 286 -15.89 -5.61 2.71
N MET A 287 -15.12 -5.68 3.80
CA MET A 287 -15.68 -5.72 5.16
C MET A 287 -16.58 -4.51 5.42
N LEU A 288 -16.13 -3.30 5.08
CA LEU A 288 -16.90 -2.07 5.24
C LEU A 288 -18.13 -2.00 4.32
N MET A 289 -18.03 -2.54 3.09
CA MET A 289 -19.16 -2.61 2.14
C MET A 289 -20.24 -3.61 2.57
N LEU A 290 -19.87 -4.65 3.30
CA LEU A 290 -20.76 -5.69 3.79
C LEU A 290 -21.21 -5.46 5.24
N ASP A 291 -20.82 -4.34 5.85
CA ASP A 291 -21.25 -3.97 7.19
C ASP A 291 -22.79 -3.84 7.27
N GLU A 292 -23.42 -4.55 8.21
CA GLU A 292 -24.88 -4.61 8.32
C GLU A 292 -25.52 -3.26 8.67
N GLY A 293 -24.84 -2.43 9.46
CA GLY A 293 -25.35 -1.14 9.91
C GLY A 293 -24.97 0.03 9.00
N HIS A 294 -23.88 -0.10 8.24
CA HIS A 294 -23.23 1.02 7.56
C HIS A 294 -22.91 0.77 6.08
N GLY A 295 -23.15 -0.43 5.53
CA GLY A 295 -22.81 -0.79 4.16
C GLY A 295 -23.39 0.16 3.10
N ASP A 296 -24.63 0.61 3.26
CA ASP A 296 -25.26 1.58 2.34
C ASP A 296 -24.61 2.96 2.38
N HIS A 297 -24.16 3.41 3.56
CA HIS A 297 -23.41 4.66 3.72
C HIS A 297 -22.05 4.55 3.03
N ASN A 298 -21.32 3.49 3.34
CA ASN A 298 -20.00 3.22 2.78
C ASN A 298 -20.04 3.07 1.25
N ARG A 299 -21.07 2.44 0.70
CA ARG A 299 -21.26 2.32 -0.76
C ARG A 299 -21.35 3.67 -1.46
N ARG A 300 -22.10 4.62 -0.88
CA ARG A 300 -22.21 5.99 -1.43
C ARG A 300 -20.90 6.75 -1.28
N LEU A 301 -20.24 6.62 -0.13
CA LEU A 301 -18.94 7.25 0.13
C LEU A 301 -17.88 6.76 -0.85
N PHE A 302 -17.70 5.44 -0.99
CA PHE A 302 -16.70 4.86 -1.87
C PHE A 302 -17.02 5.12 -3.34
N GLY A 303 -18.29 5.21 -3.72
CA GLY A 303 -18.68 5.68 -5.05
C GLY A 303 -18.23 7.12 -5.33
N THR A 304 -18.28 8.00 -4.32
CA THR A 304 -17.80 9.38 -4.41
C THR A 304 -16.28 9.45 -4.54
N TRP A 305 -15.56 8.69 -3.71
CA TRP A 305 -14.09 8.58 -3.82
C TRP A 305 -13.65 7.99 -5.16
N LEU A 306 -14.33 6.94 -5.61
CA LEU A 306 -14.05 6.31 -6.90
C LEU A 306 -14.28 7.28 -8.05
N HIS A 307 -15.38 8.04 -8.05
CA HIS A 307 -15.62 9.03 -9.09
C HIS A 307 -14.50 10.06 -9.15
N ARG A 308 -14.12 10.63 -7.99
CA ARG A 308 -13.06 11.64 -7.89
C ARG A 308 -11.70 11.09 -8.35
N HIS A 309 -11.24 10.03 -7.72
CA HIS A 309 -9.90 9.49 -7.94
C HIS A 309 -9.81 8.70 -9.24
N GLY A 310 -10.88 8.05 -9.66
CA GLY A 310 -10.95 7.33 -10.94
C GLY A 310 -10.88 8.28 -12.12
N THR A 311 -11.55 9.44 -12.04
CA THR A 311 -11.43 10.49 -13.08
C THR A 311 -9.99 11.00 -13.17
N LEU A 312 -9.34 11.25 -12.03
CA LEU A 312 -7.94 11.69 -12.00
C LEU A 312 -6.98 10.62 -12.53
N ALA A 313 -7.18 9.36 -12.16
CA ALA A 313 -6.35 8.24 -12.59
C ALA A 313 -6.52 7.95 -14.10
N MET A 314 -7.73 8.05 -14.64
CA MET A 314 -7.96 7.92 -16.08
C MET A 314 -7.29 9.04 -16.88
N ALA A 315 -7.36 10.29 -16.40
CA ALA A 315 -6.64 11.40 -17.01
C ALA A 315 -5.12 11.17 -16.95
N ALA A 316 -4.59 10.73 -15.81
CA ALA A 316 -3.18 10.37 -15.66
C ALA A 316 -2.75 9.26 -16.64
N ALA A 317 -3.53 8.18 -16.72
CA ALA A 317 -3.29 7.07 -17.65
C ALA A 317 -3.23 7.56 -19.11
N GLN A 318 -4.20 8.39 -19.53
CA GLN A 318 -4.22 8.98 -20.87
C GLN A 318 -3.05 9.93 -21.11
N GLY A 319 -2.66 10.73 -20.11
CA GLY A 319 -1.50 11.63 -20.17
C GLY A 319 -0.18 10.90 -20.40
N LEU A 320 -0.05 9.66 -19.90
CA LEU A 320 1.12 8.80 -20.10
C LEU A 320 1.19 8.12 -21.48
N GLN A 321 0.11 8.13 -22.27
CA GLN A 321 0.04 7.48 -23.57
C GLN A 321 1.21 7.79 -24.52
N PRO A 322 1.71 9.04 -24.62
CA PRO A 322 2.79 9.37 -25.55
C PRO A 322 4.07 8.56 -25.33
N ILE A 323 4.30 8.04 -24.11
CA ILE A 323 5.47 7.23 -23.75
C ILE A 323 5.53 5.94 -24.58
N TRP A 324 4.38 5.31 -24.89
CA TRP A 324 4.30 4.08 -25.70
C TRP A 324 4.80 4.29 -27.14
N SER A 325 4.89 5.53 -27.60
CA SER A 325 5.36 5.86 -28.96
C SER A 325 6.86 6.09 -29.05
N GLN A 326 7.56 6.23 -27.92
CA GLN A 326 8.98 6.58 -27.86
C GLN A 326 9.96 5.43 -28.16
N PRO A 327 9.71 4.16 -27.76
CA PRO A 327 10.58 3.06 -28.14
C PRO A 327 10.65 2.91 -29.67
N ARG A 328 11.84 2.55 -30.19
CA ARG A 328 11.99 2.22 -31.61
C ARG A 328 11.19 0.98 -31.98
N VAL A 329 11.24 -0.04 -31.13
CA VAL A 329 10.45 -1.28 -31.28
C VAL A 329 9.25 -1.20 -30.34
N LYS A 330 8.05 -1.13 -30.91
CA LYS A 330 6.79 -1.03 -30.17
C LYS A 330 6.17 -2.41 -30.01
N VAL A 331 6.39 -3.04 -28.85
CA VAL A 331 5.91 -4.40 -28.55
C VAL A 331 4.58 -4.42 -27.78
N ALA A 332 4.20 -3.31 -27.14
CA ALA A 332 2.94 -3.14 -26.43
C ALA A 332 2.20 -1.92 -26.99
N GLN A 333 0.87 -2.01 -27.10
CA GLN A 333 0.02 -0.92 -27.53
C GLN A 333 -0.72 -0.33 -26.33
N PHE A 334 -0.75 1.00 -26.22
CA PHE A 334 -1.43 1.68 -25.12
C PHE A 334 -2.92 1.30 -24.98
N PRO A 335 -3.73 1.23 -26.07
CA PRO A 335 -5.14 0.87 -25.95
C PRO A 335 -5.34 -0.52 -25.32
N GLU A 336 -4.52 -1.49 -25.66
CA GLU A 336 -4.59 -2.85 -25.10
C GLU A 336 -4.19 -2.86 -23.62
N ALA A 337 -3.11 -2.14 -23.27
CA ALA A 337 -2.67 -2.01 -21.89
C ALA A 337 -3.71 -1.28 -21.00
N LEU A 338 -4.35 -0.23 -21.53
CA LEU A 338 -5.41 0.49 -20.82
C LEU A 338 -6.67 -0.37 -20.64
N GLU A 339 -7.06 -1.17 -21.64
CA GLU A 339 -8.20 -2.09 -21.48
C GLU A 339 -7.91 -3.19 -20.45
N LEU A 340 -6.66 -3.67 -20.35
CA LEU A 340 -6.25 -4.57 -19.27
C LEU A 340 -6.34 -3.89 -17.90
N ALA A 341 -5.90 -2.64 -17.77
CA ALA A 341 -6.04 -1.85 -16.54
C ALA A 341 -7.52 -1.63 -16.14
N LYS A 342 -8.39 -1.33 -17.11
CA LYS A 342 -9.85 -1.24 -16.88
C LYS A 342 -10.44 -2.59 -16.44
N ASN A 343 -10.03 -3.69 -17.05
CA ASN A 343 -10.46 -5.04 -16.64
C ASN A 343 -9.98 -5.39 -15.23
N ARG A 344 -8.77 -4.96 -14.86
CA ARG A 344 -8.26 -5.09 -13.49
C ARG A 344 -9.13 -4.34 -12.49
N LEU A 345 -9.51 -3.09 -12.81
CA LEU A 345 -10.44 -2.32 -11.98
C LEU A 345 -11.84 -2.96 -11.91
N ARG A 346 -12.35 -3.55 -13.00
CA ARG A 346 -13.61 -4.34 -12.98
C ARG A 346 -13.54 -5.53 -12.01
N ALA A 347 -12.42 -6.26 -12.01
CA ALA A 347 -12.22 -7.39 -11.09
C ALA A 347 -12.20 -6.91 -9.62
N ILE A 348 -11.45 -5.84 -9.33
CA ILE A 348 -11.42 -5.22 -8.00
C ILE A 348 -12.82 -4.76 -7.55
N GLY A 349 -13.58 -4.13 -8.45
CA GLY A 349 -14.96 -3.73 -8.19
C GLY A 349 -15.88 -4.91 -7.88
N ALA A 350 -15.73 -6.04 -8.57
CA ALA A 350 -16.48 -7.26 -8.31
C ALA A 350 -16.14 -7.87 -6.95
N GLU A 351 -14.86 -7.89 -6.55
CA GLU A 351 -14.42 -8.44 -5.26
C GLU A 351 -14.85 -7.58 -4.07
N THR A 352 -14.87 -6.26 -4.24
CA THR A 352 -15.26 -5.29 -3.20
C THR A 352 -16.75 -4.94 -3.22
N ASN A 353 -17.49 -5.36 -4.25
CA ASN A 353 -18.87 -4.98 -4.52
C ASN A 353 -19.07 -3.47 -4.77
N ILE A 354 -18.03 -2.80 -5.28
CA ILE A 354 -18.03 -1.37 -5.63
C ILE A 354 -18.30 -1.24 -7.13
N ASP A 355 -19.25 -0.36 -7.50
CA ASP A 355 -19.61 -0.15 -8.91
C ASP A 355 -18.60 0.77 -9.62
N VAL A 356 -17.78 0.16 -10.48
CA VAL A 356 -16.71 0.87 -11.21
C VAL A 356 -17.10 1.32 -12.61
N ARG A 357 -18.32 1.05 -13.07
CA ARG A 357 -18.75 1.33 -14.45
C ARG A 357 -18.62 2.79 -14.84
N SER A 358 -18.84 3.70 -13.89
CA SER A 358 -18.69 5.15 -14.09
C SER A 358 -17.27 5.58 -14.52
N ILE A 359 -16.25 4.74 -14.29
CA ILE A 359 -14.86 5.01 -14.64
C ILE A 359 -14.43 4.20 -15.86
N VAL A 360 -14.78 2.91 -15.92
CA VAL A 360 -14.26 2.00 -16.98
C VAL A 360 -15.01 2.11 -18.30
N ASP A 361 -16.29 2.53 -18.26
CA ASP A 361 -17.16 2.64 -19.43
C ASP A 361 -17.32 4.11 -19.91
N ALA A 362 -16.68 5.05 -19.21
CA ALA A 362 -16.50 6.44 -19.65
C ALA A 362 -15.35 6.54 -20.66
#